data_AF-A0A9E3D873-F1
#
_entry.id   AF-A0A9E3D873-F1
#
_cell.length_a   1.000
_cell.length_b   1.000
_cell.length_c   1.000
_cell.angle_alpha   90.00
_cell.angle_beta   90.00
_cell.angle_gamma   90.00
#
_symmetry.space_group_name_H-M   'P 1'
#
loop_
_entity.id
_entity.type
_entity.pdbx_description
1 polymer ?
#
loop_
_entity_poly.entity_id
_entity_poly.type
_entity_poly.pdbx_seq_one_letter_code
_entity_poly.pdbx_strand_id
1 'polypeptide(L)'
;MSAATLILIAEDSRVQSVVLQHLLERAGYQVTAAINGSEAISAARSKKPALVISDIEMPVMDGYQMCAALKKEAALADVPVMLLTGLSDPADVMRGVEAGADYYLIKPYNPEYLLTWVKSVLARPTAAPEAQPPIEVFSDSQRYSVTADRRQILNLLLSTYSNAVQRNTELIESQSQLKHANGELVEQAEQLRQSQQKLQQQNEKLEELARSEREAHEALKKAQVQIIQTEKLAGLGQTAAGVAHEINNPLSFVGNNMAVLQRDIKLIGQMLELYKNAEPSFESRAELIDPIRELDAEMDLKYTLNNLNDILTRSRDGVRRIQDIVAGLRDFARLDESDFGPADLNAGVESTVNIMLHKAKLKNVRIESRTEKLPPVTCHPAKINQVVMNLLSNAIDASHENGTITVRTFTEGPNAVIEVTDTGVGIDPSIRERIFDPFFTTKPIGQGTGLGLSISYGIVHEHGGKIDVESSPGAGARFRVTLPINPPGPAAT
;
A
#
# COMPACT_ATOMS: atom_id res chain seq x y z
N MET A 1 92.56 -9.69 -20.82
CA MET A 1 91.14 -10.07 -20.74
C MET A 1 91.04 -11.29 -19.84
N SER A 2 90.51 -11.14 -18.63
CA SER A 2 90.28 -12.29 -17.73
C SER A 2 89.22 -13.19 -18.37
N ALA A 3 89.48 -14.50 -18.47
CA ALA A 3 88.50 -15.44 -18.98
C ALA A 3 87.21 -15.32 -18.14
N ALA A 4 86.06 -15.14 -18.78
CA ALA A 4 84.79 -15.04 -18.08
C ALA A 4 84.50 -16.37 -17.37
N THR A 5 84.22 -16.30 -16.06
CA THR A 5 84.00 -17.47 -15.21
C THR A 5 82.64 -18.10 -15.56
N LEU A 6 82.64 -19.40 -15.88
CA LEU A 6 81.44 -20.13 -16.27
C LEU A 6 80.70 -20.67 -15.04
N ILE A 7 79.40 -20.39 -14.93
CA ILE A 7 78.48 -20.97 -13.95
C ILE A 7 77.46 -21.83 -14.69
N LEU A 8 77.23 -23.05 -14.21
CA LEU A 8 76.20 -23.95 -14.73
C LEU A 8 74.96 -23.87 -13.82
N ILE A 9 73.81 -23.59 -14.40
CA ILE A 9 72.51 -23.66 -13.74
C ILE A 9 71.82 -24.97 -14.12
N ALA A 10 71.29 -25.71 -13.15
CA ALA A 10 70.34 -26.79 -13.36
C ALA A 10 68.99 -26.41 -12.74
N GLU A 11 68.01 -26.10 -13.57
CA GLU A 11 66.70 -25.59 -13.14
C GLU A 11 65.66 -25.94 -14.22
N ASP A 12 64.64 -26.72 -13.85
CA ASP A 12 63.62 -27.23 -14.75
C ASP A 12 62.57 -26.15 -15.08
N SER A 13 62.34 -25.20 -14.17
CA SER A 13 61.47 -24.06 -14.40
C SER A 13 62.13 -23.04 -15.31
N ARG A 14 61.66 -22.99 -16.56
CA ARG A 14 62.15 -22.02 -17.57
C ARG A 14 62.14 -20.57 -17.08
N VAL A 15 61.13 -20.17 -16.29
CA VAL A 15 61.04 -18.81 -15.75
C VAL A 15 62.14 -18.56 -14.72
N GLN A 16 62.32 -19.47 -13.76
CA GLN A 16 63.36 -19.34 -12.73
C GLN A 16 64.77 -19.39 -13.33
N SER A 17 64.99 -20.30 -14.30
CA SER A 17 66.25 -20.45 -15.02
C SER A 17 66.65 -19.16 -15.74
N VAL A 18 65.70 -18.51 -16.44
CA VAL A 18 65.93 -17.22 -17.13
C VAL A 18 66.22 -16.09 -16.14
N VAL A 19 65.49 -16.02 -15.02
CA VAL A 19 65.72 -15.00 -13.99
C VAL A 19 67.11 -15.16 -13.38
N LEU A 20 67.49 -16.39 -13.03
CA LEU A 20 68.79 -16.70 -12.43
C LEU A 20 69.94 -16.46 -13.42
N GLN A 21 69.75 -16.86 -14.68
CA GLN A 21 70.69 -16.57 -15.75
C GLN A 21 70.92 -15.07 -15.91
N HIS A 22 69.84 -14.28 -16.03
CA HIS A 22 69.94 -12.83 -16.18
C HIS A 22 70.66 -12.16 -14.99
N LEU A 23 70.38 -12.62 -13.77
CA LEU A 23 71.02 -12.12 -12.56
C LEU A 23 72.55 -12.34 -12.57
N LEU A 24 72.99 -13.55 -12.92
CA LEU A 24 74.41 -13.92 -12.96
C LEU A 24 75.15 -13.28 -14.14
N GLU A 25 74.51 -13.19 -15.30
CA GLU A 25 75.07 -12.50 -16.48
C GLU A 25 75.26 -11.01 -16.22
N ARG A 26 74.31 -10.35 -15.56
CA ARG A 26 74.46 -8.94 -15.12
C ARG A 26 75.60 -8.74 -14.12
N ALA A 27 75.91 -9.76 -13.32
CA ALA A 27 77.05 -9.76 -12.41
C ALA A 27 78.39 -10.08 -13.11
N GLY A 28 78.38 -10.36 -14.42
CA GLY A 28 79.57 -10.55 -15.25
C GLY A 28 80.01 -12.00 -15.46
N TYR A 29 79.19 -12.98 -15.10
CA TYR A 29 79.48 -14.41 -15.28
C TYR A 29 78.98 -14.93 -16.63
N GLN A 30 79.68 -15.91 -17.21
CA GLN A 30 79.11 -16.71 -18.30
C GLN A 30 78.21 -17.78 -17.72
N VAL A 31 77.02 -17.97 -18.27
CA VAL A 31 76.05 -18.92 -17.74
C VAL A 31 75.69 -19.96 -18.80
N THR A 32 75.57 -21.21 -18.38
CA THR A 32 74.93 -22.29 -19.16
C THR A 32 73.80 -22.85 -18.33
N ALA A 33 72.65 -23.13 -18.95
CA ALA A 33 71.49 -23.67 -18.27
C ALA A 33 71.19 -25.09 -18.76
N ALA A 34 70.79 -25.96 -17.85
CA ALA A 34 70.29 -27.31 -18.06
C ALA A 34 68.94 -27.47 -17.36
N ILE A 35 68.04 -28.30 -17.91
CA ILE A 35 66.68 -28.47 -17.37
C ILE A 35 66.53 -29.69 -16.45
N ASN A 36 67.61 -30.46 -16.25
CA ASN A 36 67.66 -31.58 -15.31
C ASN A 36 69.12 -31.93 -14.96
N GLY A 37 69.31 -32.77 -13.94
CA GLY A 37 70.65 -33.16 -13.48
C GLY A 37 71.49 -33.92 -14.52
N SER A 38 70.87 -34.71 -15.39
CA SER A 38 71.60 -35.49 -16.41
C SER A 38 72.19 -34.59 -17.51
N GLU A 39 71.42 -33.59 -17.95
CA GLU A 39 71.90 -32.57 -18.88
C GLU A 39 72.98 -31.70 -18.25
N ALA A 40 72.82 -31.34 -16.97
CA ALA A 40 73.80 -30.56 -16.24
C ALA A 40 75.16 -31.28 -16.15
N ILE A 41 75.18 -32.58 -15.81
CA ILE A 41 76.41 -33.38 -15.82
C ILE A 41 77.04 -33.42 -17.21
N SER A 42 76.22 -33.62 -18.25
CA SER A 42 76.69 -33.66 -19.64
C SER A 42 77.31 -32.33 -20.07
N ALA A 43 76.70 -31.20 -19.68
CA ALA A 43 77.23 -29.87 -19.90
C ALA A 43 78.53 -29.63 -19.13
N ALA A 44 78.60 -30.06 -17.86
CA ALA A 44 79.80 -29.93 -17.03
C ALA A 44 80.99 -30.73 -17.57
N ARG A 45 80.75 -31.91 -18.16
CA ARG A 45 81.77 -32.71 -18.86
C ARG A 45 82.27 -32.03 -20.14
N SER A 46 81.38 -31.39 -20.88
CA SER A 46 81.73 -30.67 -22.11
C SER A 46 82.58 -29.43 -21.81
N LYS A 47 82.20 -28.64 -20.80
CA LYS A 47 82.95 -27.47 -20.35
C LYS A 47 82.86 -27.35 -18.83
N LYS A 48 83.98 -27.62 -18.14
CA LYS A 48 84.05 -27.60 -16.68
C LYS A 48 83.66 -26.22 -16.13
N PRO A 49 82.56 -26.10 -15.36
CA PRO A 49 82.14 -24.83 -14.76
C PRO A 49 82.94 -24.56 -13.48
N ALA A 50 82.97 -23.30 -13.07
CA ALA A 50 83.56 -22.88 -11.81
C ALA A 50 82.60 -23.01 -10.62
N LEU A 51 81.30 -23.12 -10.89
CA LEU A 51 80.24 -23.34 -9.90
C LEU A 51 79.03 -23.98 -10.60
N VAL A 52 78.38 -24.93 -9.93
CA VAL A 52 77.07 -25.44 -10.31
C VAL A 52 76.04 -24.91 -9.31
N ILE A 53 74.97 -24.30 -9.80
CA ILE A 53 73.80 -23.90 -9.01
C ILE A 53 72.63 -24.75 -9.49
N SER A 54 71.96 -25.47 -8.60
CA SER A 54 70.92 -26.42 -8.99
C SER A 54 69.69 -26.28 -8.11
N ASP A 55 68.51 -26.34 -8.71
CA ASP A 55 67.32 -26.75 -7.96
C ASP A 55 67.45 -28.21 -7.52
N ILE A 56 66.71 -28.59 -6.49
CA ILE A 56 66.67 -29.98 -6.03
C ILE A 56 65.62 -30.75 -6.81
N GLU A 57 64.40 -30.22 -6.90
CA GLU A 57 63.29 -30.91 -7.52
C GLU A 57 63.33 -30.71 -9.02
N MET A 58 63.95 -31.66 -9.73
CA MET A 58 64.03 -31.66 -11.18
C MET A 58 63.63 -33.03 -11.74
N PRO A 59 63.01 -33.09 -12.94
CA PRO A 59 62.66 -34.34 -13.58
C PRO A 59 63.92 -35.11 -14.03
N VAL A 60 63.77 -36.43 -14.26
CA VAL A 60 64.82 -37.36 -14.75
C VAL A 60 65.95 -37.62 -13.73
N MET A 61 66.61 -36.57 -13.24
CA MET A 61 67.66 -36.64 -12.23
C MET A 61 67.56 -35.40 -11.34
N ASP A 62 67.32 -35.62 -10.06
CA ASP A 62 67.19 -34.56 -9.06
C ASP A 62 68.56 -33.93 -8.73
N GLY A 63 68.54 -32.77 -8.06
CA GLY A 63 69.75 -32.03 -7.71
C GLY A 63 70.68 -32.78 -6.75
N TYR A 64 70.15 -33.66 -5.89
CA TYR A 64 70.94 -34.47 -4.97
C TYR A 64 71.72 -35.56 -5.72
N GLN A 65 71.06 -36.30 -6.60
CA GLN A 65 71.64 -37.31 -7.47
C GLN A 65 72.70 -36.70 -8.40
N MET A 66 72.40 -35.52 -8.95
CA MET A 66 73.33 -34.77 -9.77
C MET A 66 74.60 -34.40 -8.99
N CYS A 67 74.44 -33.82 -7.79
CA CYS A 67 75.55 -33.44 -6.94
C CYS A 67 76.43 -34.64 -6.59
N ALA A 68 75.83 -35.74 -6.11
CA ALA A 68 76.55 -36.95 -5.76
C ALA A 68 77.31 -37.56 -6.96
N ALA A 69 76.75 -37.47 -8.17
CA ALA A 69 77.39 -37.93 -9.39
C ALA A 69 78.59 -37.05 -9.78
N LEU A 70 78.47 -35.72 -9.71
CA LEU A 70 79.57 -34.79 -9.96
C LEU A 70 80.74 -35.01 -8.98
N LYS A 71 80.44 -35.24 -7.71
CA LYS A 71 81.46 -35.46 -6.66
C LYS A 71 82.21 -36.79 -6.78
N LYS A 72 81.63 -37.81 -7.43
CA LYS A 72 82.28 -39.11 -7.67
C LYS A 72 83.25 -39.08 -8.86
N GLU A 73 83.10 -38.14 -9.78
CA GLU A 73 83.93 -38.04 -10.98
C GLU A 73 85.17 -37.19 -10.71
N ALA A 74 86.37 -37.80 -10.70
CA ALA A 74 87.62 -37.15 -10.29
C ALA A 74 87.94 -35.84 -11.05
N ALA A 75 87.46 -35.70 -12.29
CA ALA A 75 87.65 -34.49 -13.10
C ALA A 75 86.74 -33.31 -12.69
N LEU A 76 85.62 -33.60 -12.00
CA LEU A 76 84.58 -32.63 -11.63
C LEU A 76 84.36 -32.54 -10.11
N ALA A 77 84.99 -33.41 -9.31
CA ALA A 77 84.78 -33.50 -7.87
C ALA A 77 85.13 -32.21 -7.10
N ASP A 78 86.05 -31.41 -7.62
CA ASP A 78 86.48 -30.12 -7.09
C ASP A 78 85.55 -28.96 -7.46
N VAL A 79 84.60 -29.16 -8.38
CA VAL A 79 83.63 -28.12 -8.75
C VAL A 79 82.66 -27.92 -7.58
N PRO A 80 82.51 -26.69 -7.05
CA PRO A 80 81.56 -26.42 -6.00
C PRO A 80 80.12 -26.55 -6.52
N VAL A 81 79.25 -27.18 -5.72
CA VAL A 81 77.81 -27.32 -6.01
C VAL A 81 77.00 -26.59 -4.94
N MET A 82 76.11 -25.72 -5.39
CA MET A 82 75.16 -24.97 -4.58
C MET A 82 73.74 -25.45 -4.89
N LEU A 83 73.07 -26.04 -3.89
CA LEU A 83 71.69 -26.48 -4.02
C LEU A 83 70.72 -25.40 -3.54
N LEU A 84 69.73 -25.07 -4.36
CA LEU A 84 68.60 -24.22 -4.03
C LEU A 84 67.48 -25.14 -3.50
N THR A 85 66.97 -24.86 -2.31
CA THR A 85 66.07 -25.77 -1.58
C THR A 85 64.87 -25.07 -0.98
N GLY A 86 63.68 -25.68 -0.98
CA GLY A 86 62.49 -25.12 -0.33
C GLY A 86 62.41 -25.38 1.19
N LEU A 87 63.31 -26.20 1.75
CA LEU A 87 63.33 -26.76 3.12
C LEU A 87 62.01 -26.62 3.88
N SER A 88 61.17 -27.65 3.77
CA SER A 88 59.93 -27.77 4.54
C SER A 88 59.98 -28.88 5.59
N ASP A 89 60.89 -29.85 5.46
CA ASP A 89 61.00 -31.03 6.33
C ASP A 89 62.47 -31.27 6.77
N PRO A 90 62.72 -31.65 8.05
CA PRO A 90 64.02 -32.14 8.52
C PRO A 90 64.70 -33.19 7.64
N ALA A 91 63.94 -34.02 6.92
CA ALA A 91 64.48 -35.04 6.01
C ALA A 91 65.21 -34.45 4.78
N ASP A 92 64.80 -33.27 4.30
CA ASP A 92 65.43 -32.59 3.16
C ASP A 92 66.82 -32.06 3.52
N VAL A 93 66.98 -31.59 4.75
CA VAL A 93 68.27 -31.17 5.29
C VAL A 93 69.27 -32.33 5.27
N MET A 94 68.83 -33.51 5.68
CA MET A 94 69.69 -34.71 5.76
C MET A 94 70.12 -35.20 4.37
N ARG A 95 69.18 -35.29 3.43
CA ARG A 95 69.46 -35.68 2.03
C ARG A 95 70.42 -34.72 1.34
N GLY A 96 70.30 -33.42 1.65
CA GLY A 96 71.29 -32.43 1.23
C GLY A 96 72.68 -32.83 1.67
N VAL A 97 72.91 -32.91 2.98
CA VAL A 97 74.24 -33.20 3.52
C VAL A 97 74.86 -34.47 2.92
N GLU A 98 74.09 -35.56 2.80
CA GLU A 98 74.58 -36.83 2.23
C GLU A 98 74.97 -36.73 0.75
N ALA A 99 74.33 -35.83 -0.03
CA ALA A 99 74.62 -35.63 -1.44
C ALA A 99 75.99 -34.96 -1.71
N GLY A 100 76.64 -34.45 -0.66
CA GLY A 100 77.98 -33.84 -0.75
C GLY A 100 78.00 -32.46 -1.40
N ALA A 101 76.87 -31.73 -1.40
CA ALA A 101 76.86 -30.36 -1.91
C ALA A 101 77.59 -29.42 -0.97
N ASP A 102 78.32 -28.47 -1.53
CA ASP A 102 79.19 -27.57 -0.78
C ASP A 102 78.39 -26.44 -0.11
N TYR A 103 77.28 -26.02 -0.72
CA TYR A 103 76.45 -24.90 -0.27
C TYR A 103 74.95 -25.16 -0.47
N TYR A 104 74.13 -24.58 0.42
CA TYR A 104 72.67 -24.64 0.34
C TYR A 104 72.08 -23.23 0.46
N LEU A 105 71.04 -22.95 -0.32
CA LEU A 105 70.31 -21.71 -0.25
C LEU A 105 68.80 -21.97 -0.25
N ILE A 106 68.09 -21.38 0.71
CA ILE A 106 66.66 -21.62 0.88
C ILE A 106 65.84 -20.72 -0.03
N LYS A 107 64.94 -21.29 -0.84
CA LYS A 107 63.91 -20.60 -1.62
C LYS A 107 62.74 -20.20 -0.69
N PRO A 108 62.17 -18.98 -0.82
CA PRO A 108 62.62 -17.90 -1.69
C PRO A 108 63.88 -17.22 -1.12
N TYR A 109 64.84 -16.90 -2.00
CA TYR A 109 66.07 -16.19 -1.63
C TYR A 109 66.11 -14.79 -2.23
N ASN A 110 66.78 -13.87 -1.52
CA ASN A 110 67.05 -12.54 -2.05
C ASN A 110 68.15 -12.60 -3.15
N PRO A 111 67.93 -12.02 -4.34
CA PRO A 111 68.92 -12.01 -5.43
C PRO A 111 70.30 -11.46 -5.05
N GLU A 112 70.37 -10.41 -4.23
CA GLU A 112 71.65 -9.81 -3.78
C GLU A 112 72.40 -10.75 -2.82
N TYR A 113 71.65 -11.49 -2.01
CA TYR A 113 72.22 -12.46 -1.09
C TYR A 113 72.79 -13.66 -1.85
N LEU A 114 72.09 -14.16 -2.87
CA LEU A 114 72.60 -15.20 -3.77
C LEU A 114 73.91 -14.75 -4.46
N LEU A 115 73.96 -13.52 -5.00
CA LEU A 115 75.18 -13.00 -5.64
C LEU A 115 76.36 -12.87 -4.68
N THR A 116 76.09 -12.48 -3.43
CA THR A 116 77.11 -12.41 -2.38
C THR A 116 77.71 -13.80 -2.11
N TRP A 117 76.85 -14.82 -2.03
CA TRP A 117 77.29 -16.20 -1.89
C TRP A 117 78.11 -16.67 -3.09
N VAL A 118 77.62 -16.48 -4.31
CA VAL A 118 78.33 -16.86 -5.55
C VAL A 118 79.74 -16.24 -5.59
N LYS A 119 79.87 -14.94 -5.29
CA LYS A 119 81.18 -14.27 -5.19
C LYS A 119 82.09 -14.90 -4.13
N SER A 120 81.54 -15.20 -2.95
CA SER A 120 82.29 -15.79 -1.85
C SER A 120 82.81 -17.21 -2.16
N VAL A 121 82.04 -17.99 -2.92
CA VAL A 121 82.40 -19.35 -3.33
C VAL A 121 83.52 -19.31 -4.37
N LEU A 122 83.39 -18.43 -5.37
CA LEU A 122 84.36 -18.31 -6.46
C LEU A 122 85.68 -17.65 -6.06
N ALA A 123 85.71 -16.90 -4.95
CA ALA A 123 86.91 -16.18 -4.48
C ALA A 123 87.92 -17.06 -3.69
N ARG A 124 87.66 -18.36 -3.52
CA ARG A 124 88.48 -19.24 -2.66
C ARG A 124 89.40 -20.18 -3.48
N PRO A 125 90.68 -20.37 -3.09
CA PRO A 125 91.50 -21.46 -3.61
C PRO A 125 90.98 -22.81 -3.07
N THR A 126 90.93 -23.82 -3.93
CA THR A 126 90.53 -25.20 -3.63
C THR A 126 91.46 -25.83 -2.57
N ALA A 127 91.06 -25.79 -1.30
CA ALA A 127 91.63 -26.63 -0.26
C ALA A 127 90.78 -27.91 -0.14
N ALA A 128 91.43 -29.07 -0.12
CA ALA A 128 90.78 -30.36 0.06
C ALA A 128 90.00 -30.43 1.39
N PRO A 129 88.86 -31.14 1.44
CA PRO A 129 88.08 -31.27 2.66
C PRO A 129 88.87 -32.04 3.73
N GLU A 130 89.08 -31.45 4.91
CA GLU A 130 89.44 -32.21 6.11
C GLU A 130 88.26 -33.11 6.49
N ALA A 131 88.47 -34.43 6.48
CA ALA A 131 87.47 -35.39 6.90
C ALA A 131 87.17 -35.21 8.41
N GLN A 132 86.02 -34.62 8.73
CA GLN A 132 85.51 -34.52 10.10
C GLN A 132 84.70 -35.79 10.44
N PRO A 133 84.75 -36.26 11.70
CA PRO A 133 83.94 -37.41 12.13
C PRO A 133 82.44 -37.08 12.02
N PRO A 134 81.59 -38.06 11.66
CA PRO A 134 80.15 -37.87 11.56
C PRO A 134 79.55 -37.38 12.88
N ILE A 135 78.68 -36.38 12.81
CA ILE A 135 77.88 -35.90 13.94
C ILE A 135 76.57 -36.69 13.95
N GLU A 136 76.29 -37.38 15.05
CA GLU A 136 75.00 -38.05 15.22
C GLU A 136 73.92 -37.05 15.66
N VAL A 137 72.87 -36.90 14.86
CA VAL A 137 71.71 -36.04 15.14
C VAL A 137 70.48 -36.92 15.35
N PHE A 138 69.73 -36.64 16.41
CA PHE A 138 68.52 -37.38 16.77
C PHE A 138 67.29 -36.53 16.43
N SER A 139 66.38 -37.08 15.62
CA SER A 139 65.06 -36.48 15.34
C SER A 139 64.01 -37.59 15.36
N ASP A 140 62.89 -37.38 16.08
CA ASP A 140 61.74 -38.28 16.19
C ASP A 140 62.08 -39.79 16.24
N SER A 141 62.95 -40.16 17.18
CA SER A 141 63.38 -41.55 17.46
C SER A 141 64.26 -42.21 16.39
N GLN A 142 64.70 -41.50 15.35
CA GLN A 142 65.69 -41.98 14.38
C GLN A 142 67.05 -41.31 14.59
N ARG A 143 68.11 -42.11 14.40
CA ARG A 143 69.51 -41.70 14.53
C ARG A 143 70.10 -41.44 13.15
N TYR A 144 70.46 -40.20 12.87
CA TYR A 144 71.05 -39.78 11.60
C TYR A 144 72.54 -39.49 11.79
N SER A 145 73.38 -40.01 10.90
CA SER A 145 74.83 -39.79 10.90
C SER A 145 75.19 -38.75 9.85
N VAL A 146 75.44 -37.52 10.28
CA VAL A 146 75.62 -36.37 9.41
C VAL A 146 77.12 -36.11 9.21
N THR A 147 77.63 -36.39 8.02
CA THR A 147 78.98 -35.99 7.58
C THR A 147 78.92 -34.66 6.83
N ALA A 148 78.59 -33.57 7.53
CA ALA A 148 78.67 -32.21 7.01
C ALA A 148 79.84 -31.46 7.64
N ASP A 149 80.50 -30.59 6.87
CA ASP A 149 81.45 -29.64 7.44
C ASP A 149 80.72 -28.66 8.38
N ARG A 150 81.35 -28.25 9.49
CA ARG A 150 80.83 -27.25 10.46
C ARG A 150 80.29 -25.98 9.78
N ARG A 151 80.86 -25.60 8.63
CA ARG A 151 80.42 -24.44 7.84
C ARG A 151 79.08 -24.66 7.15
N GLN A 152 78.80 -25.86 6.65
CA GLN A 152 77.54 -26.19 5.97
C GLN A 152 76.36 -26.09 6.94
N ILE A 153 76.53 -26.63 8.16
CA ILE A 153 75.52 -26.58 9.22
C ILE A 153 75.25 -25.12 9.64
N LEU A 154 76.31 -24.31 9.82
CA LEU A 154 76.14 -22.92 10.23
C LEU A 154 75.41 -22.07 9.18
N ASN A 155 75.72 -22.26 7.90
CA ASN A 155 75.07 -21.52 6.80
C ASN A 155 73.59 -21.88 6.69
N LEU A 156 73.27 -23.16 6.83
CA LEU A 156 71.90 -23.64 6.87
C LEU A 156 71.12 -22.98 8.01
N LEU A 157 71.63 -23.07 9.25
CA LEU A 157 70.98 -22.48 10.43
C LEU A 157 70.78 -20.97 10.30
N LEU A 158 71.79 -20.25 9.80
CA LEU A 158 71.71 -18.81 9.61
C LEU A 158 70.66 -18.44 8.56
N SER A 159 70.58 -19.20 7.46
CA SER A 159 69.57 -18.98 6.42
C SER A 159 68.14 -19.28 6.92
N THR A 160 67.93 -20.37 7.66
CA THR A 160 66.62 -20.69 8.27
C THR A 160 66.20 -19.62 9.28
N TYR A 161 67.14 -19.15 10.11
CA TYR A 161 66.86 -18.12 11.12
C TYR A 161 66.50 -16.79 10.45
N SER A 162 67.26 -16.37 9.44
CA SER A 162 67.02 -15.11 8.74
C SER A 162 65.66 -15.10 8.04
N ASN A 163 65.28 -16.21 7.41
CA ASN A 163 63.96 -16.38 6.80
C ASN A 163 62.83 -16.39 7.82
N ALA A 164 63.02 -17.04 8.98
CA ALA A 164 62.02 -17.04 10.05
C ALA A 164 61.81 -15.64 10.63
N VAL A 165 62.89 -14.88 10.83
CA VAL A 165 62.83 -13.48 11.29
C VAL A 165 62.09 -12.62 10.26
N GLN A 166 62.40 -12.74 8.97
CA GLN A 166 61.72 -11.98 7.92
C GLN A 166 60.21 -12.27 7.91
N ARG A 167 59.81 -13.55 7.91
CA ARG A 167 58.39 -13.93 7.96
C ARG A 167 57.68 -13.39 9.19
N ASN A 168 58.34 -13.40 10.35
CA ASN A 168 57.75 -12.88 11.57
C ASN A 168 57.49 -11.37 11.47
N THR A 169 58.42 -10.61 10.89
CA THR A 169 58.23 -9.17 10.63
C THR A 169 57.05 -8.91 9.70
N GLU A 170 56.96 -9.64 8.57
CA GLU A 170 55.83 -9.53 7.63
C GLU A 170 54.48 -9.85 8.31
N LEU A 171 54.47 -10.82 9.22
CA LEU A 171 53.28 -11.25 9.94
C LEU A 171 52.82 -10.18 10.95
N ILE A 172 53.75 -9.53 11.64
CA ILE A 172 53.45 -8.40 12.54
C ILE A 172 52.87 -7.22 11.75
N GLU A 173 53.44 -6.90 10.59
CA GLU A 173 52.93 -5.83 9.72
C GLU A 173 51.50 -6.14 9.23
N SER A 174 51.25 -7.38 8.76
CA SER A 174 49.93 -7.82 8.34
C SER A 174 48.91 -7.79 9.47
N GLN A 175 49.29 -8.22 10.69
CA GLN A 175 48.41 -8.14 11.86
C GLN A 175 48.06 -6.69 12.22
N SER A 176 49.02 -5.77 12.11
CA SER A 176 48.78 -4.34 12.34
C SER A 176 47.79 -3.78 11.33
N GLN A 177 47.97 -4.08 10.04
CA GLN A 177 47.06 -3.65 8.97
C GLN A 177 45.64 -4.21 9.19
N LEU A 178 45.51 -5.50 9.51
CA LEU A 178 44.21 -6.12 9.80
C LEU A 178 43.52 -5.46 10.99
N LYS A 179 44.28 -5.10 12.04
CA LYS A 179 43.73 -4.42 13.21
C LYS A 179 43.19 -3.03 12.85
N HIS A 180 43.90 -2.29 12.01
CA HIS A 180 43.45 -1.00 11.51
C HIS A 180 42.19 -1.13 10.63
N ALA A 181 42.21 -2.02 9.63
CA ALA A 181 41.07 -2.25 8.75
C ALA A 181 39.83 -2.72 9.52
N ASN A 182 40.01 -3.58 10.53
CA ASN A 182 38.91 -4.02 11.38
C ASN A 182 38.33 -2.87 12.22
N GLY A 183 39.18 -1.94 12.70
CA GLY A 183 38.72 -0.73 13.37
C GLY A 183 37.83 0.14 12.47
N GLU A 184 38.27 0.40 11.24
CA GLU A 184 37.51 1.17 10.25
C GLU A 184 36.17 0.49 9.90
N LEU A 185 36.15 -0.83 9.74
CA LEU A 185 34.92 -1.59 9.46
C LEU A 185 33.91 -1.49 10.62
N VAL A 186 34.38 -1.52 11.87
CA VAL A 186 33.52 -1.36 13.04
C VAL A 186 32.91 0.05 13.07
N GLU A 187 33.69 1.09 12.77
CA GLU A 187 33.17 2.46 12.69
C GLU A 187 32.14 2.61 11.57
N GLN A 188 32.40 2.07 10.38
CA GLN A 188 31.45 2.08 9.27
C GLN A 188 30.17 1.31 9.58
N ALA A 189 30.28 0.15 10.24
CA ALA A 189 29.12 -0.65 10.64
C ALA A 189 28.23 0.12 11.63
N GLU A 190 28.84 0.83 12.58
CA GLU A 190 28.10 1.65 13.54
C GLU A 190 27.41 2.85 12.87
N GLN A 191 28.11 3.55 11.96
CA GLN A 191 27.51 4.64 11.18
C GLN A 191 26.33 4.15 10.33
N LEU A 192 26.48 3.00 9.67
CA LEU A 192 25.42 2.40 8.86
C LEU A 192 24.20 2.04 9.72
N ARG A 193 24.43 1.46 10.91
CA ARG A 193 23.38 1.12 11.87
C ARG A 193 22.61 2.36 12.32
N GLN A 194 23.31 3.46 12.63
CA GLN A 194 22.68 4.73 12.99
C GLN A 194 21.86 5.32 11.84
N SER A 195 22.38 5.27 10.61
CA SER A 195 21.66 5.70 9.42
C SER A 195 20.39 4.88 9.17
N GLN A 196 20.46 3.56 9.33
CA GLN A 196 19.30 2.66 9.20
C GLN A 196 18.23 2.95 10.25
N GLN A 197 18.62 3.17 11.51
CA GLN A 197 17.67 3.54 12.57
C GLN A 197 16.97 4.87 12.27
N LYS A 198 17.71 5.87 11.78
CA LYS A 198 17.14 7.17 11.40
C LYS A 198 16.17 7.04 10.23
N LEU A 199 16.52 6.23 9.22
CA LEU A 199 15.65 5.97 8.07
C LEU A 199 14.36 5.25 8.49
N GLN A 200 14.47 4.28 9.40
CA GLN A 200 13.32 3.57 9.94
C GLN A 200 12.34 4.53 10.66
N GLN A 201 12.86 5.41 11.52
CA GLN A 201 12.05 6.43 12.19
C GLN A 201 11.38 7.40 11.21
N GLN A 202 12.07 7.78 10.13
CA GLN A 202 11.50 8.65 9.10
C GLN A 202 10.39 7.95 8.32
N ASN A 203 10.55 6.66 8.00
CA ASN A 203 9.52 5.87 7.33
C ASN A 203 8.27 5.71 8.19
N GLU A 204 8.42 5.40 9.47
CA GLU A 204 7.28 5.30 10.41
C GLU A 204 6.50 6.63 10.49
N LYS A 205 7.22 7.76 10.56
CA LYS A 205 6.59 9.08 10.57
C LYS A 205 5.89 9.42 9.26
N LEU A 206 6.47 9.03 8.12
CA LEU A 206 5.85 9.21 6.80
C LEU A 206 4.56 8.40 6.66
N GLU A 207 4.53 7.17 7.15
CA GLU A 207 3.33 6.34 7.15
C GLU A 207 2.21 6.93 8.01
N GLU A 208 2.55 7.49 9.18
CA GLU A 208 1.61 8.19 10.05
C GLU A 208 1.04 9.45 9.39
N LEU A 209 1.89 10.29 8.79
CA LEU A 209 1.45 11.47 8.03
C LEU A 209 0.53 11.09 6.86
N ALA A 210 0.91 10.07 6.08
CA ALA A 210 0.12 9.62 4.94
C ALA A 210 -1.26 9.09 5.37
N ARG A 211 -1.36 8.43 6.53
CA ARG A 211 -2.64 8.00 7.09
C ARG A 211 -3.50 9.20 7.48
N SER A 212 -2.94 10.16 8.21
CA SER A 212 -3.64 11.38 8.61
C SER A 212 -4.12 12.20 7.41
N GLU A 213 -3.31 12.31 6.35
CA GLU A 213 -3.68 13.01 5.12
C GLU A 213 -4.89 12.34 4.45
N ARG A 214 -4.90 11.01 4.34
CA ARG A 214 -6.02 10.26 3.76
C ARG A 214 -7.30 10.46 4.55
N GLU A 215 -7.24 10.39 5.88
CA GLU A 215 -8.39 10.61 6.76
C GLU A 215 -8.94 12.04 6.60
N ALA A 216 -8.06 13.05 6.57
CA ALA A 216 -8.44 14.44 6.36
C ALA A 216 -9.07 14.66 4.97
N HIS A 217 -8.50 14.06 3.92
CA HIS A 217 -9.03 14.15 2.57
C HIS A 217 -10.41 13.51 2.44
N GLU A 218 -10.64 12.36 3.08
CA GLU A 218 -11.95 11.70 3.06
C GLU A 218 -13.00 12.49 3.85
N ALA A 219 -12.63 13.05 5.00
CA ALA A 219 -13.49 13.96 5.76
C ALA A 219 -13.86 15.21 4.95
N LEU A 220 -12.88 15.82 4.27
CA LEU A 220 -13.10 16.98 3.41
C LEU A 220 -14.07 16.66 2.26
N LYS A 221 -13.89 15.50 1.61
CA LYS A 221 -14.78 15.06 0.52
C LYS A 221 -16.22 14.88 1.00
N LYS A 222 -16.43 14.29 2.19
CA LYS A 222 -17.78 14.15 2.79
C LYS A 222 -18.39 15.51 3.10
N ALA A 223 -17.63 16.42 3.71
CA ALA A 223 -18.09 17.78 4.00
C ALA A 223 -18.44 18.56 2.73
N GLN A 224 -17.66 18.43 1.66
CA GLN A 224 -17.95 19.10 0.39
C GLN A 224 -19.25 18.60 -0.25
N VAL A 225 -19.49 17.29 -0.28
CA VAL A 225 -20.76 16.73 -0.78
C VAL A 225 -21.94 17.26 0.04
N GLN A 226 -21.78 17.31 1.37
CA GLN A 226 -22.78 17.86 2.27
C GLN A 226 -23.09 19.32 1.91
N ILE A 227 -22.07 20.19 1.83
CA ILE A 227 -22.23 21.63 1.53
C ILE A 227 -22.93 21.83 0.18
N ILE A 228 -22.52 21.09 -0.86
CA ILE A 228 -23.15 21.19 -2.18
C ILE A 228 -24.63 20.82 -2.11
N GLN A 229 -25.00 19.79 -1.33
CA GLN A 229 -26.40 19.43 -1.11
C GLN A 229 -27.15 20.54 -0.37
N THR A 230 -26.59 21.09 0.71
CA THR A 230 -27.23 22.17 1.47
C THR A 230 -27.39 23.44 0.64
N GLU A 231 -26.39 23.82 -0.15
CA GLU A 231 -26.42 25.01 -1.01
C GLU A 231 -27.44 24.85 -2.15
N LYS A 232 -27.51 23.65 -2.75
CA LYS A 232 -28.52 23.33 -3.75
C LYS A 232 -29.94 23.39 -3.18
N LEU A 233 -30.12 22.95 -1.93
CA LEU A 233 -31.40 23.02 -1.23
C LEU A 233 -31.78 24.47 -0.87
N ALA A 234 -30.83 25.28 -0.38
CA ALA A 234 -31.05 26.69 -0.06
C ALA A 234 -31.40 27.52 -1.31
N GLY A 235 -30.68 27.32 -2.43
CA GLY A 235 -30.96 27.99 -3.70
C GLY A 235 -32.33 27.62 -4.29
N LEU A 236 -32.75 26.37 -4.12
CA LEU A 236 -34.10 25.93 -4.47
C LEU A 236 -35.16 26.57 -3.57
N GLY A 237 -34.92 26.71 -2.26
CA GLY A 237 -35.85 27.34 -1.31
C GLY A 237 -36.12 28.82 -1.63
N GLN A 238 -35.08 29.61 -1.86
CA GLN A 238 -35.25 31.06 -2.05
C GLN A 238 -35.97 31.43 -3.36
N THR A 239 -35.77 30.64 -4.43
CA THR A 239 -36.49 30.82 -5.70
C THR A 239 -37.89 30.18 -5.67
N ALA A 240 -38.06 29.10 -4.92
CA ALA A 240 -39.33 28.39 -4.77
C ALA A 240 -40.45 29.27 -4.18
N ALA A 241 -40.19 30.10 -3.18
CA ALA A 241 -41.24 30.90 -2.54
C ALA A 241 -41.89 31.90 -3.52
N GLY A 242 -41.08 32.61 -4.31
CA GLY A 242 -41.55 33.57 -5.31
C GLY A 242 -42.29 32.89 -6.47
N VAL A 243 -41.67 31.84 -7.02
CA VAL A 243 -42.26 31.04 -8.10
C VAL A 243 -43.57 30.37 -7.67
N ALA A 244 -43.64 29.87 -6.43
CA ALA A 244 -44.85 29.24 -5.91
C ALA A 244 -46.01 30.22 -5.77
N HIS A 245 -45.75 31.47 -5.37
CA HIS A 245 -46.76 32.50 -5.32
C HIS A 245 -47.27 32.86 -6.72
N GLU A 246 -46.37 33.01 -7.69
CA GLU A 246 -46.73 33.34 -9.08
C GLU A 246 -47.48 32.23 -9.80
N ILE A 247 -47.20 30.96 -9.49
CA ILE A 247 -47.92 29.81 -10.04
C ILE A 247 -49.28 29.60 -9.37
N ASN A 248 -49.40 29.82 -8.05
CA ASN A 248 -50.66 29.64 -7.33
C ASN A 248 -51.74 30.61 -7.79
N ASN A 249 -51.37 31.83 -8.18
CA ASN A 249 -52.30 32.84 -8.66
C ASN A 249 -53.14 32.37 -9.88
N PRO A 250 -52.54 32.04 -11.05
CA PRO A 250 -53.29 31.52 -12.19
C PRO A 250 -54.01 30.21 -11.91
N LEU A 251 -53.42 29.30 -11.12
CA LEU A 251 -54.08 28.03 -10.76
C LEU A 251 -55.36 28.25 -9.95
N SER A 252 -55.38 29.23 -9.05
CA SER A 252 -56.57 29.57 -8.27
C SER A 252 -57.69 30.09 -9.17
N PHE A 253 -57.35 30.91 -10.17
CA PHE A 253 -58.32 31.36 -11.18
C PHE A 253 -58.88 30.20 -12.01
N VAL A 254 -58.01 29.31 -12.51
CA VAL A 254 -58.42 28.14 -13.30
C VAL A 254 -59.29 27.20 -12.45
N GLY A 255 -58.88 26.92 -11.21
CA GLY A 255 -59.63 26.06 -10.28
C GLY A 255 -61.02 26.60 -9.98
N ASN A 256 -61.15 27.91 -9.73
CA ASN A 256 -62.44 28.56 -9.54
C ASN A 256 -63.33 28.50 -10.80
N ASN A 257 -62.77 28.79 -11.97
CA ASN A 257 -63.52 28.72 -13.22
C ASN A 257 -64.02 27.30 -13.51
N MET A 258 -63.20 26.28 -13.24
CA MET A 258 -63.61 24.87 -13.37
C MET A 258 -64.74 24.50 -12.40
N ALA A 259 -64.68 25.00 -11.16
CA ALA A 259 -65.75 24.77 -10.18
C ALA A 259 -67.08 25.41 -10.61
N VAL A 260 -67.03 26.62 -11.20
CA VAL A 260 -68.22 27.30 -11.77
C VAL A 260 -68.77 26.51 -12.95
N LEU A 261 -67.93 26.14 -13.92
CA LEU A 261 -68.35 25.35 -15.09
C LEU A 261 -68.99 24.02 -14.69
N GLN A 262 -68.43 23.32 -13.69
CA GLN A 262 -68.98 22.07 -13.20
C GLN A 262 -70.36 22.25 -12.56
N ARG A 263 -70.56 23.36 -11.83
CA ARG A 263 -71.87 23.73 -11.29
C ARG A 263 -72.87 24.01 -12.40
N ASP A 264 -72.49 24.81 -13.40
CA ASP A 264 -73.39 25.24 -14.47
C ASP A 264 -73.80 24.08 -15.38
N ILE A 265 -72.86 23.20 -15.75
CA ILE A 265 -73.16 21.98 -16.51
C ILE A 265 -74.09 21.06 -15.73
N LYS A 266 -73.90 20.94 -14.40
CA LYS A 266 -74.81 20.17 -13.55
C LYS A 266 -76.23 20.74 -13.57
N LEU A 267 -76.39 22.06 -13.48
CA LEU A 267 -77.70 22.73 -13.54
C LEU A 267 -78.37 22.57 -14.91
N ILE A 268 -77.59 22.68 -16.00
CA ILE A 268 -78.08 22.45 -17.36
C ILE A 268 -78.55 21.00 -17.51
N GLY A 269 -77.78 20.03 -17.03
CA GLY A 269 -78.16 18.61 -17.03
C GLY A 269 -79.48 18.37 -16.29
N GLN A 270 -79.64 18.95 -15.09
CA GLN A 270 -80.89 18.87 -14.32
C GLN A 270 -82.08 19.50 -15.06
N MET A 271 -81.88 20.63 -15.73
CA MET A 271 -82.93 21.27 -16.54
C MET A 271 -83.35 20.39 -17.74
N LEU A 272 -82.38 19.80 -18.43
CA LEU A 272 -82.61 18.91 -19.57
C LEU A 272 -83.35 17.63 -19.15
N GLU A 273 -83.00 17.06 -17.99
CA GLU A 273 -83.74 15.93 -17.42
C GLU A 273 -85.21 16.28 -17.14
N LEU A 274 -85.50 17.48 -16.64
CA LEU A 274 -86.88 17.93 -16.41
C LEU A 274 -87.67 18.04 -17.72
N TYR A 275 -87.07 18.59 -18.79
CA TYR A 275 -87.72 18.62 -20.11
C TYR A 275 -87.97 17.22 -20.67
N LYS A 276 -86.99 16.31 -20.55
CA LYS A 276 -87.13 14.92 -21.00
C LYS A 276 -88.20 14.15 -20.25
N ASN A 277 -88.33 14.37 -18.94
CA ASN A 277 -89.38 13.76 -18.13
C ASN A 277 -90.78 14.32 -18.44
N ALA A 278 -90.86 15.56 -18.92
CA ALA A 278 -92.12 16.18 -19.34
C ALA A 278 -92.52 15.80 -20.79
N GLU A 279 -91.59 15.27 -21.59
CA GLU A 279 -91.76 14.87 -22.99
C GLU A 279 -93.04 14.04 -23.28
N PRO A 280 -93.42 13.02 -22.49
CA PRO A 280 -94.63 12.24 -22.73
C PRO A 280 -95.93 13.05 -22.64
N SER A 281 -95.91 14.21 -21.96
CA SER A 281 -97.09 15.07 -21.80
C SER A 281 -97.36 15.95 -23.02
N PHE A 282 -96.47 15.96 -24.01
CA PHE A 282 -96.53 16.81 -25.19
C PHE A 282 -96.94 16.07 -26.48
N GLU A 283 -97.45 14.83 -26.38
CA GLU A 283 -97.83 13.96 -27.52
C GLU A 283 -98.73 14.63 -28.59
N SER A 284 -99.48 15.68 -28.24
CA SER A 284 -100.33 16.45 -29.18
C SER A 284 -99.59 17.54 -29.99
N ARG A 285 -98.27 17.71 -29.82
CA ARG A 285 -97.43 18.70 -30.55
C ARG A 285 -96.17 18.08 -31.16
N ALA A 286 -96.33 17.05 -31.98
CA ALA A 286 -95.24 16.35 -32.66
C ALA A 286 -94.28 17.29 -33.41
N GLU A 287 -94.81 18.35 -34.05
CA GLU A 287 -94.04 19.37 -34.79
C GLU A 287 -92.94 20.07 -33.95
N LEU A 288 -93.09 20.09 -32.61
CA LEU A 288 -92.12 20.70 -31.69
C LEU A 288 -91.16 19.69 -31.06
N ILE A 289 -91.55 18.41 -30.96
CA ILE A 289 -90.77 17.36 -30.28
C ILE A 289 -89.81 16.67 -31.26
N ASP A 290 -90.24 16.42 -32.49
CA ASP A 290 -89.43 15.69 -33.46
C ASP A 290 -88.06 16.36 -33.73
N PRO A 291 -87.96 17.70 -33.90
CA PRO A 291 -86.67 18.37 -34.03
C PRO A 291 -85.79 18.26 -32.76
N ILE A 292 -86.40 18.23 -31.57
CA ILE A 292 -85.68 18.07 -30.30
C ILE A 292 -85.10 16.65 -30.19
N ARG A 293 -85.87 15.64 -30.62
CA ARG A 293 -85.42 14.24 -30.65
C ARG A 293 -84.31 14.00 -31.66
N GLU A 294 -84.44 14.60 -32.85
CA GLU A 294 -83.37 14.55 -33.87
C GLU A 294 -82.09 15.18 -33.32
N LEU A 295 -82.18 16.34 -32.67
CA LEU A 295 -81.03 17.01 -32.07
C LEU A 295 -80.43 16.23 -30.87
N ASP A 296 -81.27 15.62 -30.01
CA ASP A 296 -80.82 14.75 -28.91
C ASP A 296 -80.03 13.54 -29.46
N ALA A 297 -80.53 12.93 -30.54
CA ALA A 297 -79.90 11.79 -31.20
C ALA A 297 -78.61 12.18 -31.95
N GLU A 298 -78.58 13.33 -32.63
CA GLU A 298 -77.40 13.83 -33.33
C GLU A 298 -76.27 14.20 -32.36
N MET A 299 -76.60 14.82 -31.23
CA MET A 299 -75.61 15.23 -30.22
C MET A 299 -75.18 14.09 -29.28
N ASP A 300 -75.96 13.01 -29.18
CA ASP A 300 -75.89 12.05 -28.07
C ASP A 300 -75.76 12.79 -26.72
N LEU A 301 -76.81 13.54 -26.37
CA LEU A 301 -76.79 14.49 -25.25
C LEU A 301 -76.35 13.85 -23.94
N LYS A 302 -76.77 12.59 -23.70
CA LYS A 302 -76.41 11.83 -22.50
C LYS A 302 -74.91 11.54 -22.46
N TYR A 303 -74.33 11.07 -23.57
CA TYR A 303 -72.89 10.89 -23.65
C TYR A 303 -72.14 12.21 -23.49
N THR A 304 -72.61 13.27 -24.16
CA THR A 304 -71.98 14.60 -24.13
C THR A 304 -71.93 15.19 -22.71
N LEU A 305 -73.04 15.15 -21.96
CA LEU A 305 -73.07 15.64 -20.57
C LEU A 305 -72.17 14.82 -19.64
N ASN A 306 -72.15 13.49 -19.79
CA ASN A 306 -71.27 12.64 -19.01
C ASN A 306 -69.79 12.92 -19.32
N ASN A 307 -69.44 13.01 -20.60
CA ASN A 307 -68.07 13.30 -21.03
C ASN A 307 -67.59 14.69 -20.56
N LEU A 308 -68.45 15.72 -20.61
CA LEU A 308 -68.13 17.05 -20.09
C LEU A 308 -67.85 17.02 -18.58
N ASN A 309 -68.68 16.30 -17.80
CA ASN A 309 -68.48 16.18 -16.36
C ASN A 309 -67.18 15.41 -16.03
N ASP A 310 -66.86 14.36 -16.79
CA ASP A 310 -65.62 13.60 -16.66
C ASP A 310 -64.38 14.46 -16.96
N ILE A 311 -64.40 15.23 -18.05
CA ILE A 311 -63.31 16.14 -18.44
C ILE A 311 -63.09 17.21 -17.38
N LEU A 312 -64.16 17.82 -16.86
CA LEU A 312 -64.07 18.83 -15.80
C LEU A 312 -63.52 18.24 -14.50
N THR A 313 -63.96 17.04 -14.15
CA THR A 313 -63.48 16.35 -12.94
C THR A 313 -61.97 16.07 -13.06
N ARG A 314 -61.52 15.46 -14.16
CA ARG A 314 -60.09 15.17 -14.40
C ARG A 314 -59.25 16.45 -14.46
N SER A 315 -59.76 17.52 -15.08
CA SER A 315 -59.06 18.81 -15.18
C SER A 315 -58.91 19.46 -13.81
N ARG A 316 -59.97 19.45 -12.99
CA ARG A 316 -59.94 19.97 -11.62
C ARG A 316 -58.97 19.19 -10.74
N ASP A 317 -58.95 17.86 -10.84
CA ASP A 317 -58.00 17.02 -10.10
C ASP A 317 -56.55 17.31 -10.51
N GLY A 318 -56.31 17.55 -11.82
CA GLY A 318 -55.02 18.00 -12.33
C GLY A 318 -54.57 19.34 -11.75
N VAL A 319 -55.46 20.35 -11.73
CA VAL A 319 -55.18 21.67 -11.13
C VAL A 319 -54.87 21.54 -9.64
N ARG A 320 -55.67 20.76 -8.91
CA ARG A 320 -55.46 20.50 -7.47
C ARG A 320 -54.09 19.88 -7.21
N ARG A 321 -53.70 18.90 -8.03
CA ARG A 321 -52.39 18.26 -7.92
C ARG A 321 -51.24 19.26 -8.11
N ILE A 322 -51.36 20.19 -9.05
CA ILE A 322 -50.33 21.23 -9.24
C ILE A 322 -50.31 22.14 -8.02
N GLN A 323 -51.47 22.55 -7.48
CA GLN A 323 -51.54 23.33 -6.25
C GLN A 323 -50.87 22.62 -5.07
N ASP A 324 -51.06 21.31 -4.92
CA ASP A 324 -50.43 20.51 -3.86
C ASP A 324 -48.89 20.44 -4.02
N ILE A 325 -48.39 20.28 -5.25
CA ILE A 325 -46.94 20.30 -5.54
C ILE A 325 -46.35 21.67 -5.20
N VAL A 326 -47.01 22.74 -5.63
CA VAL A 326 -46.57 24.12 -5.42
C VAL A 326 -46.64 24.50 -3.94
N ALA A 327 -47.65 24.04 -3.21
CA ALA A 327 -47.75 24.21 -1.77
C ALA A 327 -46.60 23.51 -1.03
N GLY A 328 -46.30 22.25 -1.37
CA GLY A 328 -45.16 21.54 -0.79
C GLY A 328 -43.81 22.22 -1.08
N LEU A 329 -43.66 22.82 -2.26
CA LEU A 329 -42.48 23.60 -2.63
C LEU A 329 -42.38 24.91 -1.83
N ARG A 330 -43.50 25.59 -1.60
CA ARG A 330 -43.57 26.81 -0.78
C ARG A 330 -43.29 26.52 0.69
N ASP A 331 -43.85 25.44 1.22
CA ASP A 331 -43.66 25.03 2.61
C ASP A 331 -42.19 24.68 2.84
N PHE A 332 -41.52 24.05 1.87
CA PHE A 332 -40.07 23.85 1.88
C PHE A 332 -39.28 25.17 1.98
N ALA A 333 -39.70 26.21 1.24
CA ALA A 333 -39.04 27.51 1.22
C ALA A 333 -39.28 28.39 2.46
N ARG A 334 -40.38 28.17 3.20
CA ARG A 334 -40.77 28.99 4.37
C ARG A 334 -40.36 28.37 5.71
N LEU A 335 -39.63 27.25 5.69
CA LEU A 335 -39.16 26.60 6.92
C LEU A 335 -38.23 27.53 7.73
N ASP A 336 -37.56 28.51 7.12
CA ASP A 336 -36.52 29.35 7.78
C ASP A 336 -37.03 30.45 8.75
N GLU A 337 -38.35 30.66 8.92
CA GLU A 337 -38.89 31.76 9.74
C GLU A 337 -39.39 31.38 11.15
N SER A 338 -39.35 30.11 11.58
CA SER A 338 -39.83 29.73 12.92
C SER A 338 -38.81 29.99 14.02
N ASP A 339 -39.22 30.50 15.19
CA ASP A 339 -38.32 30.70 16.34
C ASP A 339 -37.68 29.38 16.81
N PHE A 340 -36.37 29.37 17.01
CA PHE A 340 -35.63 28.27 17.61
C PHE A 340 -35.72 28.37 19.14
N GLY A 341 -36.27 27.36 19.81
CA GLY A 341 -36.44 27.43 21.26
C GLY A 341 -36.87 26.12 21.93
N PRO A 342 -36.94 26.11 23.27
CA PRO A 342 -37.40 24.95 24.02
C PRO A 342 -38.88 24.66 23.73
N ALA A 343 -39.18 23.43 23.33
CA ALA A 343 -40.49 23.00 22.87
C ALA A 343 -40.93 21.67 23.48
N ASP A 344 -42.24 21.51 23.68
CA ASP A 344 -42.84 20.23 24.06
C ASP A 344 -43.16 19.41 22.80
N LEU A 345 -42.31 18.42 22.51
CA LEU A 345 -42.51 17.55 21.36
C LEU A 345 -43.77 16.69 21.46
N ASN A 346 -44.19 16.29 22.67
CA ASN A 346 -45.39 15.48 22.82
C ASN A 346 -46.64 16.26 22.44
N ALA A 347 -46.73 17.53 22.85
CA ALA A 347 -47.82 18.42 22.46
C ALA A 347 -47.88 18.60 20.92
N GLY A 348 -46.71 18.72 20.27
CA GLY A 348 -46.60 18.81 18.81
C GLY A 348 -47.05 17.52 18.08
N VAL A 349 -46.58 16.37 18.55
CA VAL A 349 -46.95 15.04 18.03
C VAL A 349 -48.45 14.79 18.19
N GLU A 350 -49.01 15.07 19.35
CA GLU A 350 -50.45 14.88 19.62
C GLU A 350 -51.31 15.76 18.72
N SER A 351 -50.92 17.03 18.54
CA SER A 351 -51.60 17.95 17.62
C SER A 351 -51.59 17.43 16.18
N THR A 352 -50.44 16.90 15.75
CA THR A 352 -50.26 16.33 14.41
C THR A 352 -51.10 15.06 14.22
N VAL A 353 -51.10 14.17 15.20
CA VAL A 353 -51.93 12.95 15.19
C VAL A 353 -53.40 13.32 15.05
N ASN A 354 -53.88 14.32 15.80
CA ASN A 354 -55.27 14.77 15.74
C ASN A 354 -55.68 15.28 14.34
N ILE A 355 -54.79 16.01 13.65
CA ILE A 355 -55.03 16.46 12.28
C ILE A 355 -55.12 15.26 11.32
N MET A 356 -54.29 14.23 11.53
CA MET A 356 -54.24 13.03 10.70
C MET A 356 -55.36 12.02 10.93
N LEU A 357 -56.13 12.14 12.03
CA LEU A 357 -57.24 11.23 12.33
C LEU A 357 -58.29 11.18 11.22
N HIS A 358 -58.62 12.33 10.61
CA HIS A 358 -59.61 12.35 9.52
C HIS A 358 -59.12 11.56 8.29
N LYS A 359 -57.87 11.77 7.89
CA LYS A 359 -57.24 11.06 6.77
C LYS A 359 -57.16 9.56 7.04
N ALA A 360 -56.77 9.17 8.26
CA ALA A 360 -56.72 7.77 8.68
C ALA A 360 -58.10 7.11 8.66
N LYS A 361 -59.15 7.81 9.09
CA LYS A 361 -60.53 7.33 9.06
C LYS A 361 -61.02 7.07 7.63
N LEU A 362 -60.69 7.94 6.67
CA LEU A 362 -61.06 7.74 5.25
C LEU A 362 -60.45 6.47 4.66
N LYS A 363 -59.25 6.09 5.10
CA LYS A 363 -58.57 4.85 4.68
C LYS A 363 -58.82 3.66 5.63
N ASN A 364 -59.67 3.83 6.63
CA ASN A 364 -59.98 2.84 7.65
C ASN A 364 -58.71 2.28 8.37
N VAL A 365 -57.81 3.18 8.76
CA VAL A 365 -56.57 2.88 9.50
C VAL A 365 -56.69 3.41 10.93
N ARG A 366 -56.20 2.64 11.92
CA ARG A 366 -56.16 3.06 13.33
C ARG A 366 -54.83 3.71 13.67
N ILE A 367 -54.84 4.86 14.33
CA ILE A 367 -53.63 5.49 14.89
C ILE A 367 -53.64 5.29 16.41
N GLU A 368 -52.56 4.74 16.95
CA GLU A 368 -52.30 4.61 18.38
C GLU A 368 -51.11 5.48 18.78
N SER A 369 -51.29 6.34 19.78
CA SER A 369 -50.21 7.18 20.33
C SER A 369 -49.77 6.63 21.68
N ARG A 370 -48.45 6.46 21.87
CA ARG A 370 -47.83 6.03 23.13
C ARG A 370 -46.70 6.98 23.47
N THR A 371 -47.01 8.01 24.24
CA THR A 371 -46.07 9.08 24.58
C THR A 371 -45.54 8.91 26.00
N GLU A 372 -44.22 8.86 26.15
CA GLU A 372 -43.54 8.98 27.45
C GLU A 372 -43.26 10.44 27.77
N LYS A 373 -43.01 10.79 29.04
CA LYS A 373 -42.76 12.18 29.44
C LYS A 373 -41.39 12.66 28.94
N LEU A 374 -41.38 13.46 27.88
CA LEU A 374 -40.16 14.05 27.32
C LEU A 374 -39.80 15.37 28.05
N PRO A 375 -38.50 15.67 28.26
CA PRO A 375 -38.06 17.00 28.63
C PRO A 375 -38.25 17.98 27.45
N PRO A 376 -38.31 19.30 27.70
CA PRO A 376 -38.34 20.29 26.62
C PRO A 376 -37.12 20.14 25.71
N VAL A 377 -37.36 20.01 24.40
CA VAL A 377 -36.31 19.87 23.39
C VAL A 377 -36.12 21.20 22.68
N THR A 378 -34.88 21.66 22.56
CA THR A 378 -34.59 22.92 21.87
C THR A 378 -34.62 22.68 20.36
N CYS A 379 -35.67 23.17 19.67
CA CYS A 379 -35.89 22.94 18.25
C CYS A 379 -36.77 24.04 17.63
N HIS A 380 -37.00 23.94 16.32
CA HIS A 380 -38.06 24.65 15.62
C HIS A 380 -39.35 23.80 15.63
N PRO A 381 -40.36 24.11 16.47
CA PRO A 381 -41.52 23.23 16.66
C PRO A 381 -42.30 22.99 15.36
N ALA A 382 -42.45 24.03 14.53
CA ALA A 382 -43.14 23.94 13.25
C ALA A 382 -42.42 22.99 12.27
N LYS A 383 -41.07 23.09 12.19
CA LYS A 383 -40.27 22.18 11.36
C LYS A 383 -40.42 20.73 11.83
N ILE A 384 -40.33 20.47 13.14
CA ILE A 384 -40.48 19.11 13.67
C ILE A 384 -41.89 18.56 13.46
N ASN A 385 -42.94 19.36 13.66
CA ASN A 385 -44.31 18.93 13.36
C ASN A 385 -44.49 18.56 11.87
N GLN A 386 -43.81 19.27 10.95
CA GLN A 386 -43.79 18.89 9.54
C GLN A 386 -43.16 17.51 9.30
N VAL A 387 -42.09 17.17 10.03
CA VAL A 387 -41.48 15.82 9.98
C VAL A 387 -42.53 14.78 10.39
N VAL A 388 -43.21 14.98 11.53
CA VAL A 388 -44.21 14.03 12.03
C VAL A 388 -45.40 13.92 11.06
N MET A 389 -45.88 15.04 10.51
CA MET A 389 -46.91 15.07 9.46
C MET A 389 -46.53 14.22 8.25
N ASN A 390 -45.30 14.37 7.74
CA ASN A 390 -44.82 13.64 6.57
C ASN A 390 -44.74 12.13 6.84
N LEU A 391 -44.20 11.75 8.01
CA LEU A 391 -44.09 10.34 8.41
C LEU A 391 -45.46 9.70 8.59
N LEU A 392 -46.39 10.37 9.29
CA LEU A 392 -47.76 9.88 9.46
C LEU A 392 -48.51 9.77 8.14
N SER A 393 -48.38 10.75 7.25
CA SER A 393 -49.01 10.71 5.94
C SER A 393 -48.50 9.53 5.11
N ASN A 394 -47.18 9.27 5.12
CA ASN A 394 -46.59 8.12 4.44
C ASN A 394 -47.03 6.79 5.05
N ALA A 395 -47.07 6.70 6.39
CA ALA A 395 -47.56 5.53 7.11
C ALA A 395 -49.03 5.22 6.76
N ILE A 396 -49.90 6.24 6.73
CA ILE A 396 -51.30 6.10 6.30
C ILE A 396 -51.37 5.61 4.88
N ASP A 397 -50.61 6.21 3.97
CA ASP A 397 -50.64 5.87 2.55
C ASP A 397 -50.09 4.45 2.26
N ALA A 398 -49.13 3.96 3.06
CA ALA A 398 -48.53 2.62 2.93
C ALA A 398 -49.31 1.52 3.66
N SER A 399 -50.12 1.86 4.67
CA SER A 399 -50.90 0.90 5.47
C SER A 399 -51.99 0.20 4.65
N HIS A 400 -52.29 -1.05 5.01
CA HIS A 400 -53.47 -1.79 4.53
C HIS A 400 -54.76 -1.25 5.18
N GLU A 401 -55.92 -1.55 4.60
CA GLU A 401 -57.22 -1.33 5.26
C GLU A 401 -57.27 -2.12 6.58
N ASN A 402 -57.79 -1.49 7.65
CA ASN A 402 -57.73 -1.99 9.03
C ASN A 402 -56.32 -2.11 9.63
N GLY A 403 -55.29 -1.57 8.97
CA GLY A 403 -53.95 -1.51 9.54
C GLY A 403 -53.85 -0.59 10.76
N THR A 404 -52.74 -0.70 11.48
CA THR A 404 -52.46 0.11 12.67
C THR A 404 -51.17 0.90 12.47
N ILE A 405 -51.20 2.17 12.83
CA ILE A 405 -50.03 3.04 12.90
C ILE A 405 -49.79 3.37 14.36
N THR A 406 -48.58 3.10 14.84
CA THR A 406 -48.18 3.41 16.21
C THR A 406 -47.18 4.56 16.20
N VAL A 407 -47.50 5.63 16.91
CA VAL A 407 -46.59 6.75 17.18
C VAL A 407 -46.09 6.63 18.60
N ARG A 408 -44.78 6.57 18.79
CA ARG A 408 -44.15 6.50 20.12
C ARG A 408 -43.19 7.65 20.32
N THR A 409 -43.15 8.18 21.54
CA THR A 409 -42.12 9.13 21.95
C THR A 409 -41.48 8.68 23.25
N PHE A 410 -40.16 8.74 23.32
CA PHE A 410 -39.39 8.32 24.49
C PHE A 410 -37.99 8.98 24.50
N THR A 411 -37.32 8.95 25.66
CA THR A 411 -35.94 9.42 25.78
C THR A 411 -34.95 8.26 25.67
N GLU A 412 -33.84 8.49 24.99
CA GLU A 412 -32.73 7.55 24.90
C GLU A 412 -31.42 8.32 25.16
N GLY A 413 -30.93 8.24 26.40
CA GLY A 413 -29.75 9.00 26.83
C GLY A 413 -29.98 10.52 26.71
N PRO A 414 -29.13 11.26 25.97
CA PRO A 414 -29.26 12.70 25.78
C PRO A 414 -30.25 13.09 24.67
N ASN A 415 -30.95 12.13 24.06
CA ASN A 415 -31.78 12.34 22.88
C ASN A 415 -33.27 12.08 23.18
N ALA A 416 -34.14 12.86 22.54
CA ALA A 416 -35.56 12.58 22.40
C ALA A 416 -35.79 11.81 21.09
N VAL A 417 -36.63 10.77 21.14
CA VAL A 417 -36.92 9.89 20.01
C VAL A 417 -38.41 9.96 19.68
N ILE A 418 -38.72 10.09 18.39
CA ILE A 418 -40.06 9.95 17.82
C ILE A 418 -40.03 8.75 16.86
N GLU A 419 -40.86 7.75 17.11
CA GLU A 419 -40.98 6.55 16.29
C GLU A 419 -42.38 6.49 15.66
N VAL A 420 -42.44 6.30 14.33
CA VAL A 420 -43.68 6.06 13.59
C VAL A 420 -43.58 4.69 12.94
N THR A 421 -44.41 3.75 13.39
CA THR A 421 -44.47 2.39 12.85
C THR A 421 -45.81 2.17 12.16
N ASP A 422 -45.79 1.69 10.92
CA ASP A 422 -46.97 1.22 10.19
C ASP A 422 -46.96 -0.29 9.99
N THR A 423 -48.13 -0.88 9.80
CA THR A 423 -48.30 -2.30 9.42
C THR A 423 -48.65 -2.43 7.93
N GLY A 424 -47.98 -1.67 7.07
CA GLY A 424 -48.24 -1.60 5.63
C GLY A 424 -47.39 -2.52 4.76
N VAL A 425 -47.26 -2.14 3.50
CA VAL A 425 -46.56 -2.91 2.45
C VAL A 425 -45.04 -3.03 2.66
N GLY A 426 -44.46 -2.17 3.52
CA GLY A 426 -43.02 -2.10 3.75
C GLY A 426 -42.22 -1.53 2.56
N ILE A 427 -40.90 -1.53 2.69
CA ILE A 427 -39.95 -0.93 1.75
C ILE A 427 -38.98 -2.01 1.26
N ASP A 428 -38.81 -2.09 -0.06
CA ASP A 428 -37.83 -2.98 -0.68
C ASP A 428 -36.39 -2.56 -0.31
N PRO A 429 -35.50 -3.49 0.08
CA PRO A 429 -34.12 -3.17 0.44
C PRO A 429 -33.35 -2.41 -0.64
N SER A 430 -33.64 -2.65 -1.94
CA SER A 430 -32.95 -2.03 -3.07
C SER A 430 -33.21 -0.52 -3.20
N ILE A 431 -34.33 -0.02 -2.65
CA ILE A 431 -34.71 1.40 -2.74
C ILE A 431 -34.53 2.14 -1.41
N ARG A 432 -34.13 1.44 -0.34
CA ARG A 432 -34.07 2.00 1.03
C ARG A 432 -33.19 3.24 1.13
N GLU A 433 -32.04 3.27 0.46
CA GLU A 433 -31.14 4.42 0.47
C GLU A 433 -31.70 5.60 -0.35
N ARG A 434 -32.54 5.31 -1.34
CA ARG A 434 -33.08 6.29 -2.28
C ARG A 434 -34.38 6.95 -1.80
N ILE A 435 -35.01 6.45 -0.74
CA ILE A 435 -36.28 7.01 -0.24
C ILE A 435 -36.15 8.45 0.26
N PHE A 436 -34.92 8.88 0.58
CA PHE A 436 -34.59 10.25 0.99
C PHE A 436 -34.14 11.12 -0.18
N ASP A 437 -33.99 10.56 -1.39
CA ASP A 437 -33.67 11.34 -2.59
C ASP A 437 -34.86 12.23 -2.96
N PRO A 438 -34.65 13.53 -3.26
CA PRO A 438 -35.70 14.40 -3.74
C PRO A 438 -36.38 13.86 -5.00
N PHE A 439 -37.71 13.96 -5.05
CA PHE A 439 -38.59 13.50 -6.15
C PHE A 439 -38.67 11.98 -6.33
N PHE A 440 -38.03 11.18 -5.48
CA PHE A 440 -38.18 9.74 -5.52
C PHE A 440 -39.54 9.33 -4.92
N THR A 441 -40.33 8.57 -5.68
CA THR A 441 -41.63 8.04 -5.23
C THR A 441 -41.93 6.69 -5.86
N THR A 442 -42.47 5.77 -5.07
CA THR A 442 -43.00 4.47 -5.54
C THR A 442 -44.50 4.53 -5.85
N LYS A 443 -45.17 5.65 -5.54
CA LYS A 443 -46.60 5.85 -5.82
C LYS A 443 -46.84 6.09 -7.32
N PRO A 444 -48.02 5.71 -7.87
CA PRO A 444 -48.38 5.96 -9.26
C PRO A 444 -48.21 7.44 -9.65
N ILE A 445 -47.96 7.69 -10.94
CA ILE A 445 -47.82 9.03 -11.54
C ILE A 445 -49.10 9.83 -11.22
N GLY A 446 -49.07 10.66 -10.19
CA GLY A 446 -50.32 11.16 -9.62
C GLY A 446 -50.20 11.59 -8.17
N GLN A 447 -49.66 10.68 -7.37
CA GLN A 447 -50.08 10.54 -5.99
C GLN A 447 -48.94 10.75 -4.97
N GLY A 448 -47.71 10.93 -5.45
CA GLY A 448 -46.55 11.23 -4.61
C GLY A 448 -45.72 12.37 -5.18
N THR A 449 -45.43 13.37 -4.34
CA THR A 449 -44.50 14.46 -4.67
C THR A 449 -43.03 14.02 -4.58
N GLY A 450 -42.74 12.97 -3.80
CA GLY A 450 -41.38 12.49 -3.54
C GLY A 450 -40.52 13.45 -2.73
N LEU A 451 -41.11 14.47 -2.11
CA LEU A 451 -40.39 15.50 -1.34
C LEU A 451 -40.52 15.31 0.18
N GLY A 452 -41.54 14.58 0.66
CA GLY A 452 -41.82 14.49 2.09
C GLY A 452 -40.66 13.95 2.93
N LEU A 453 -40.06 12.82 2.52
CA LEU A 453 -38.96 12.19 3.25
C LEU A 453 -37.64 12.97 3.11
N SER A 454 -37.36 13.57 1.96
CA SER A 454 -36.17 14.41 1.78
C SER A 454 -36.25 15.67 2.65
N ILE A 455 -37.43 16.27 2.79
CA ILE A 455 -37.70 17.40 3.70
C ILE A 455 -37.49 16.94 5.16
N SER A 456 -38.07 15.78 5.52
CA SER A 456 -37.91 15.22 6.86
C SER A 456 -36.44 14.99 7.22
N TYR A 457 -35.65 14.45 6.29
CA TYR A 457 -34.21 14.24 6.48
C TYR A 457 -33.46 15.55 6.70
N GLY A 458 -33.69 16.57 5.86
CA GLY A 458 -33.07 17.88 5.99
C GLY A 458 -33.36 18.56 7.33
N ILE A 459 -34.65 18.59 7.73
CA ILE A 459 -35.07 19.19 9.00
C ILE A 459 -34.40 18.47 10.19
N VAL A 460 -34.43 17.14 10.22
CA VAL A 460 -33.85 16.38 11.34
C VAL A 460 -32.35 16.62 11.45
N HIS A 461 -31.65 16.69 10.32
CA HIS A 461 -30.22 16.94 10.29
C HIS A 461 -29.84 18.36 10.72
N GLU A 462 -30.63 19.37 10.33
CA GLU A 462 -30.48 20.75 10.78
C GLU A 462 -30.56 20.88 12.32
N HIS A 463 -31.33 20.01 12.96
CA HIS A 463 -31.44 19.93 14.43
C HIS A 463 -30.36 19.08 15.09
N GLY A 464 -29.31 18.67 14.35
CA GLY A 464 -28.26 17.78 14.84
C GLY A 464 -28.75 16.35 15.12
N GLY A 465 -29.90 15.98 14.56
CA GLY A 465 -30.55 14.68 14.75
C GLY A 465 -30.23 13.67 13.66
N LYS A 466 -30.86 12.50 13.78
CA LYS A 466 -30.76 11.39 12.82
C LYS A 466 -32.14 10.79 12.55
N ILE A 467 -32.40 10.46 11.28
CA ILE A 467 -33.58 9.69 10.89
C ILE A 467 -33.15 8.33 10.34
N ASP A 468 -33.71 7.26 10.88
CA ASP A 468 -33.45 5.88 10.48
C ASP A 468 -34.75 5.19 10.08
N VAL A 469 -34.63 4.15 9.23
CA VAL A 469 -35.76 3.34 8.79
C VAL A 469 -35.46 1.85 8.91
N GLU A 470 -36.35 1.13 9.57
CA GLU A 470 -36.37 -0.33 9.65
C GLU A 470 -37.62 -0.82 8.92
N SER A 471 -37.46 -1.59 7.85
CA SER A 471 -38.62 -2.09 7.10
C SER A 471 -38.27 -3.38 6.37
N SER A 472 -39.25 -4.28 6.30
CA SER A 472 -39.19 -5.50 5.48
C SER A 472 -40.45 -5.57 4.60
N PRO A 473 -40.35 -6.08 3.36
CA PRO A 473 -41.52 -6.22 2.49
C PRO A 473 -42.65 -7.01 3.17
N GLY A 474 -43.86 -6.45 3.18
CA GLY A 474 -45.06 -7.04 3.77
C GLY A 474 -45.18 -6.95 5.31
N ALA A 475 -44.19 -6.38 6.00
CA ALA A 475 -44.19 -6.24 7.46
C ALA A 475 -44.32 -4.78 7.95
N GLY A 476 -44.53 -3.83 7.03
CA GLY A 476 -44.59 -2.40 7.32
C GLY A 476 -43.22 -1.72 7.45
N ALA A 477 -43.23 -0.47 7.90
CA ALA A 477 -42.02 0.31 8.13
C ALA A 477 -42.04 0.99 9.51
N ARG A 478 -40.88 1.07 10.13
CA ARG A 478 -40.60 1.84 11.33
C ARG A 478 -39.63 2.94 10.97
N PHE A 479 -40.09 4.19 11.08
CA PHE A 479 -39.24 5.37 10.99
C PHE A 479 -38.91 5.86 12.40
N ARG A 480 -37.62 6.08 12.66
CA ARG A 480 -37.11 6.55 13.95
C ARG A 480 -36.39 7.88 13.77
N VAL A 481 -36.91 8.93 14.39
CA VAL A 481 -36.31 10.26 14.43
C VAL A 481 -35.68 10.47 15.80
N THR A 482 -34.38 10.74 15.84
CA THR A 482 -33.60 10.96 17.06
C THR A 482 -33.12 12.41 17.06
N LEU A 483 -33.48 13.18 18.09
CA LEU A 483 -33.14 14.59 18.23
C LEU A 483 -32.38 14.80 19.55
N PRO A 484 -31.25 15.53 19.57
CA PRO A 484 -30.60 15.91 20.82
C PRO A 484 -31.51 16.86 21.61
N ILE A 485 -31.68 16.61 22.92
CA ILE A 485 -32.54 17.45 23.77
C ILE A 485 -32.01 18.90 23.82
N ASN A 486 -30.68 19.01 23.91
CA ASN A 486 -29.94 20.25 23.74
C ASN A 486 -28.97 20.06 22.58
N PRO A 487 -29.33 20.46 21.35
CA PRO A 487 -28.38 20.47 20.25
C PRO A 487 -27.19 21.34 20.63
N PRO A 488 -25.95 20.96 20.25
CA PRO A 488 -24.84 21.90 20.33
C PRO A 488 -25.26 23.13 19.53
N GLY A 489 -25.27 24.30 20.17
CA GLY A 489 -25.72 25.54 19.55
C GLY A 489 -25.03 25.73 18.19
N PRO A 490 -25.66 26.45 17.24
CA PRO A 490 -25.05 26.70 15.94
C PRO A 490 -23.63 27.20 16.21
N ALA A 491 -22.63 26.49 15.67
CA ALA A 491 -21.25 26.95 15.74
C ALA A 491 -21.27 28.38 15.21
N ALA A 492 -20.96 29.35 16.08
CA ALA A 492 -20.89 30.74 15.69
C ALA A 492 -19.86 30.84 14.55
N THR A 493 -20.36 30.96 13.32
CA THR A 493 -19.58 31.29 12.12
C THR A 493 -19.30 32.78 12.10
#